data_AF-A0A497EM72-F1
#
_entry.id   AF-A0A497EM72-F1
#
_cell.length_a   1.000
_cell.length_b   1.000
_cell.length_c   1.000
_cell.angle_alpha   90.00
_cell.angle_beta   90.00
_cell.angle_gamma   90.00
#
_symmetry.space_group_name_H-M   'P 1'
#
loop_
_entity.id
_entity.type
_entity.pdbx_description
1 polymer ?
#
loop_
_entity_poly.entity_id
_entity_poly.type
_entity_poly.pdbx_seq_one_letter_code
_entity_poly.pdbx_strand_id
1 'polypeptide(L)'
;MRSHVPIWALLPALKNREIAKRYLKNAEKILGRALTERERAYLIDVIEQGNRVEEWLRQLGYFDDSPRGQLLRRYGISVDTNREAEETLKSMEEGVKT
;
A
#
# COMPACT_ATOMS: atom_id res chain seq x y z
N MET A 1 -15.89 5.62 -24.99
CA MET A 1 -15.85 4.49 -24.03
C MET A 1 -14.98 4.91 -22.86
N ARG A 2 -15.51 4.97 -21.63
CA ARG A 2 -14.65 5.12 -20.44
C ARG A 2 -13.97 3.76 -20.23
N SER A 3 -12.70 3.66 -20.59
CA SER A 3 -11.90 2.46 -20.37
C SER A 3 -11.97 2.09 -18.88
N HIS A 4 -12.62 0.97 -18.57
CA HIS A 4 -12.74 0.48 -17.20
C HIS A 4 -11.35 -0.06 -16.82
N VAL A 5 -10.52 0.75 -16.16
CA VAL A 5 -9.28 0.24 -15.57
C VAL A 5 -9.69 -0.69 -14.44
N PRO A 6 -9.38 -1.99 -14.52
CA PRO A 6 -9.83 -2.90 -13.48
C PRO A 6 -9.08 -2.60 -12.17
N ILE A 7 -9.78 -2.69 -11.03
CA ILE A 7 -9.24 -2.33 -9.71
C ILE A 7 -7.91 -3.04 -9.42
N TRP A 8 -7.75 -4.29 -9.86
CA TRP A 8 -6.52 -5.05 -9.69
C TRP A 8 -5.29 -4.39 -10.35
N ALA A 9 -5.49 -3.64 -11.45
CA ALA A 9 -4.41 -2.91 -12.12
C ALA A 9 -3.93 -1.69 -11.31
N LEU A 10 -4.72 -1.23 -10.35
CA LEU A 10 -4.42 -0.10 -9.46
C LEU A 10 -3.81 -0.54 -8.12
N LEU A 11 -3.95 -1.83 -7.76
CA LEU A 11 -3.37 -2.39 -6.54
C LEU A 11 -1.84 -2.21 -6.44
N PRO A 12 -1.04 -2.35 -7.52
CA PRO A 12 0.39 -2.11 -7.45
C PRO A 12 0.75 -0.71 -6.96
N ALA A 13 0.02 0.33 -7.38
CA ALA A 13 0.29 1.71 -6.94
C ALA A 13 0.04 1.88 -5.44
N LEU A 14 -1.03 1.29 -4.91
CA LEU A 14 -1.37 1.34 -3.50
C LEU A 14 -0.38 0.55 -2.65
N LYS A 15 0.02 -0.64 -3.11
CA LYS A 15 1.04 -1.46 -2.46
C LYS A 15 2.41 -0.78 -2.46
N ASN A 16 2.82 -0.23 -3.60
CA ASN A 16 4.10 0.47 -3.74
C ASN A 16 4.19 1.70 -2.85
N ARG A 17 3.09 2.45 -2.67
CA ARG A 17 3.01 3.55 -1.70
C ARG A 17 3.33 3.09 -0.28
N GLU A 18 2.72 1.98 0.16
CA GLU A 18 2.94 1.50 1.53
C GLU A 18 4.37 0.97 1.74
N ILE A 19 4.94 0.31 0.73
CA ILE A 19 6.35 -0.06 0.70
C ILE A 19 7.23 1.20 0.77
N ALA A 20 6.94 2.23 -0.02
CA ALA A 20 7.72 3.46 -0.05
C ALA A 20 7.70 4.20 1.29
N LYS A 21 6.54 4.28 1.96
CA LYS A 21 6.43 4.80 3.34
C LYS A 21 7.32 4.01 4.31
N ARG A 22 7.36 2.68 4.19
CA ARG A 22 8.19 1.82 5.04
C ARG A 22 9.69 2.08 4.83
N TYR A 23 10.12 2.24 3.57
CA TYR A 23 11.51 2.62 3.25
C TYR A 23 11.87 4.00 3.78
N LEU A 24 11.02 5.02 3.58
CA LEU A 24 11.29 6.37 4.10
C LEU A 24 11.46 6.38 5.63
N LYS A 25 10.72 5.53 6.35
CA LYS A 25 10.79 5.44 7.82
C LYS A 25 11.97 4.59 8.32
N ASN A 26 12.32 3.51 7.62
CA ASN A 26 13.22 2.47 8.14
C ASN A 26 14.37 2.11 7.19
N ALA A 27 14.74 3.01 6.27
CA ALA A 27 15.75 2.70 5.25
C ALA A 27 17.06 2.16 5.82
N GLU A 28 17.56 2.73 6.92
CA GLU A 28 18.80 2.25 7.55
C GLU A 28 18.69 0.79 8.03
N LYS A 29 17.55 0.41 8.63
CA LYS A 29 17.30 -0.99 9.03
C LYS A 29 17.19 -1.92 7.82
N ILE A 30 16.58 -1.46 6.72
CA ILE A 30 16.28 -2.30 5.55
C ILE A 30 17.49 -2.43 4.62
N LEU A 31 18.22 -1.34 4.39
CA LEU A 31 19.29 -1.23 3.40
C LEU A 31 20.70 -1.24 4.04
N GLY A 32 20.80 -1.11 5.36
CA GLY A 32 22.08 -0.93 6.06
C GLY A 32 22.72 0.45 5.83
N ARG A 33 21.99 1.39 5.23
CA ARG A 33 22.45 2.76 4.94
C ARG A 33 21.29 3.75 4.85
N ALA A 34 21.61 5.04 4.95
CA ALA A 34 20.68 6.11 4.64
C ALA A 34 20.29 6.12 3.14
N LEU A 35 19.10 6.65 2.86
CA LEU A 35 18.67 6.95 1.49
C LEU A 35 19.45 8.16 0.95
N THR A 36 19.81 8.09 -0.32
CA THR A 36 20.24 9.27 -1.07
C THR A 36 19.07 10.23 -1.29
N GLU A 37 19.35 11.49 -1.60
CA GLU A 37 18.31 12.47 -1.94
C GLU A 37 17.46 12.03 -3.12
N ARG A 38 18.08 11.43 -4.14
CA ARG A 38 17.39 10.91 -5.33
C ARG A 38 16.44 9.76 -4.99
N GLU A 39 16.88 8.83 -4.14
CA GLU A 39 16.02 7.74 -3.67
C GLU A 39 14.86 8.27 -2.83
N ARG A 40 15.10 9.25 -1.95
CA ARG A 40 14.05 9.90 -1.17
C ARG A 40 13.01 10.57 -2.07
N ALA A 41 13.46 11.33 -3.07
CA ALA A 41 12.59 12.00 -4.04
C ALA A 41 11.74 10.98 -4.82
N TYR A 42 12.34 9.87 -5.27
CA TYR A 42 11.61 8.81 -5.94
C TYR A 42 10.54 8.16 -5.04
N LEU A 43 10.86 7.87 -3.77
CA LEU A 43 9.89 7.30 -2.84
C LEU A 43 8.73 8.25 -2.55
N ILE A 44 8.99 9.57 -2.50
CA ILE A 44 7.94 10.58 -2.36
C ILE A 44 7.01 10.58 -3.58
N ASP A 45 7.56 10.57 -4.80
CA ASP A 45 6.76 10.50 -6.03
C ASP A 45 5.89 9.23 -6.08
N VAL A 46 6.44 8.07 -5.70
CA VAL A 46 5.67 6.81 -5.58
C VAL A 46 4.51 6.95 -4.58
N ILE A 47 4.72 7.68 -3.48
CA ILE A 47 3.66 7.92 -2.49
C ILE A 47 2.56 8.82 -3.06
N GLU A 48 2.94 9.89 -3.77
CA GLU A 48 2.00 10.80 -4.42
C GLU A 48 1.17 10.09 -5.49
N GLN A 49 1.79 9.22 -6.30
CA GLN A 49 1.10 8.37 -7.26
C GLN A 49 0.04 7.50 -6.56
N GLY A 50 0.41 6.82 -5.46
CA GLY A 50 -0.55 6.01 -4.70
C GLY A 50 -1.67 6.84 -4.06
N ASN A 51 -1.39 8.06 -3.61
CA ASN A 51 -2.40 8.97 -3.07
C ASN A 51 -3.43 9.39 -4.13
N ARG A 52 -2.97 9.73 -5.34
CA ARG A 52 -3.86 10.05 -6.47
C ARG A 52 -4.76 8.87 -6.83
N VAL A 53 -4.21 7.65 -6.83
CA VAL A 53 -4.97 6.42 -7.09
C VAL A 53 -6.02 6.17 -5.99
N GLU A 54 -5.66 6.33 -4.72
CA GLU A 54 -6.62 6.21 -3.62
C GLU A 54 -7.75 7.25 -3.73
N GLU A 55 -7.42 8.51 -3.98
CA GLU A 55 -8.41 9.58 -4.15
C GLU A 55 -9.38 9.26 -5.30
N TRP A 56 -8.85 8.80 -6.43
CA TRP A 56 -9.68 8.39 -7.56
C TRP A 56 -10.61 7.22 -7.22
N LEU A 57 -10.12 6.21 -6.50
CA LEU A 57 -10.94 5.08 -6.04
C LEU A 57 -12.04 5.53 -5.07
N ARG A 58 -11.76 6.50 -4.20
CA ARG A 58 -12.76 7.08 -3.27
C ARG A 58 -13.85 7.81 -4.05
N GLN A 59 -13.47 8.65 -5.01
CA GLN A 59 -14.42 9.39 -5.86
C GLN A 59 -15.32 8.46 -6.68
N LEU A 60 -14.81 7.31 -7.10
CA LEU A 60 -15.58 6.30 -7.84
C LEU A 60 -16.41 5.36 -6.94
N GLY A 61 -16.29 5.44 -5.61
CA GLY A 61 -16.96 4.53 -4.69
C GLY A 61 -16.38 3.11 -4.66
N TYR A 62 -15.17 2.91 -5.18
CA TYR A 62 -14.45 1.63 -5.18
C TYR A 62 -13.44 1.49 -4.03
N PHE A 63 -13.34 2.51 -3.17
CA PHE A 63 -12.46 2.46 -2.02
C PHE A 63 -13.13 1.75 -0.84
N ASP A 64 -12.58 0.60 -0.46
CA ASP A 64 -13.02 -0.17 0.70
C ASP A 64 -12.18 0.17 1.95
N ASP A 65 -12.72 0.96 2.89
CA ASP A 65 -12.05 1.29 4.16
C ASP A 65 -12.05 0.10 5.17
N SER A 66 -12.65 -1.04 4.84
CA SER A 66 -12.68 -2.21 5.72
C SER A 66 -11.30 -2.89 5.88
N PRO A 67 -11.12 -3.74 6.90
CA PRO A 67 -9.92 -4.56 7.05
C PRO A 67 -9.56 -5.37 5.78
N ARG A 68 -10.54 -5.89 5.05
CA ARG A 68 -10.31 -6.60 3.78
C ARG A 68 -9.72 -5.67 2.72
N GLY A 69 -10.31 -4.49 2.55
CA GLY A 69 -9.79 -3.47 1.64
C GLY A 69 -8.37 -3.04 2.01
N GLN A 70 -8.08 -2.88 3.31
CA GLN A 70 -6.74 -2.56 3.80
C GLN A 70 -5.73 -3.67 3.52
N LEU A 71 -6.10 -4.93 3.79
CA LEU A 71 -5.26 -6.11 3.53
C LEU A 71 -4.94 -6.24 2.03
N LEU A 72 -5.95 -6.06 1.17
CA LEU A 72 -5.79 -6.09 -0.27
C LEU A 72 -4.84 -5.00 -0.77
N ARG A 73 -4.99 -3.76 -0.29
CA ARG A 73 -4.12 -2.63 -0.70
C ARG A 73 -2.68 -2.78 -0.22
N ARG A 74 -2.49 -3.26 1.02
CA ARG A 74 -1.15 -3.38 1.63
C ARG A 74 -0.38 -4.58 1.11
N TYR A 75 -1.06 -5.71 0.93
CA TYR A 75 -0.39 -7.00 0.70
C TYR A 75 -0.82 -7.68 -0.62
N GLY A 76 -1.92 -7.27 -1.23
CA GLY A 76 -2.51 -7.94 -2.39
C GLY A 76 -3.24 -9.24 -2.02
N ILE A 77 -3.62 -9.40 -0.75
CA ILE A 77 -4.28 -10.60 -0.22
C ILE A 77 -5.77 -10.32 -0.07
N SER A 78 -6.60 -11.27 -0.50
CA SER A 78 -8.05 -11.24 -0.33
C SER A 78 -8.47 -12.41 0.56
N VAL A 79 -9.41 -12.14 1.47
CA VAL A 79 -10.02 -13.11 2.39
C VAL A 79 -11.51 -12.85 2.45
N ASP A 80 -12.29 -13.82 2.93
CA ASP A 80 -13.74 -13.77 2.86
C ASP A 80 -14.32 -12.82 3.91
N THR A 81 -13.71 -12.74 5.10
CA THR A 81 -14.27 -11.98 6.22
C THR A 81 -13.35 -10.86 6.73
N ASN A 82 -13.94 -9.82 7.33
CA ASN A 82 -13.18 -8.76 8.00
C ASN A 82 -12.40 -9.31 9.20
N ARG A 83 -12.93 -10.32 9.90
CA ARG A 83 -12.25 -10.95 11.04
C ARG A 83 -10.93 -11.60 10.62
N GLU A 84 -10.96 -12.41 9.56
CA GLU A 84 -9.75 -13.02 9.00
C GLU A 84 -8.77 -11.96 8.49
N ALA A 85 -9.28 -10.88 7.91
CA ALA A 85 -8.43 -9.80 7.45
C ALA A 85 -7.72 -9.09 8.61
N GLU A 86 -8.42 -8.83 9.71
CA GLU A 86 -7.83 -8.25 10.93
C GLU A 86 -6.78 -9.17 11.56
N GLU A 87 -7.07 -10.47 11.66
CA GLU A 87 -6.13 -11.48 12.18
C GLU A 87 -4.87 -11.54 11.30
N THR A 88 -5.03 -11.52 9.98
CA THR A 88 -3.92 -11.51 9.02
C THR A 88 -3.11 -10.22 9.10
N LEU A 89 -3.78 -9.05 9.17
CA LEU A 89 -3.12 -7.76 9.31
C LEU A 89 -2.27 -7.70 10.58
N LYS A 90 -2.80 -8.15 11.72
CA LYS A 90 -2.05 -8.23 12.99
C LYS A 90 -0.83 -9.13 12.87
N SER A 91 -1.00 -10.34 12.34
CA SER A 91 0.11 -11.30 12.16
C SER A 91 1.23 -10.71 11.28
N MET A 92 0.87 -10.04 10.17
CA MET A 92 1.83 -9.40 9.28
C MET A 92 2.55 -8.22 9.96
N GLU A 93 1.85 -7.43 10.78
CA GLU A 93 2.45 -6.30 11.50
C GLU A 93 3.37 -6.75 12.65
N GLU A 94 3.03 -7.85 13.33
CA GLU A 94 3.84 -8.46 14.39
C GLU A 94 5.08 -9.16 13.83
N GLY A 95 4.95 -9.90 12.71
CA GLY A 95 6.06 -10.55 12.04
C GLY A 95 7.06 -9.58 11.38
N VAL A 96 6.68 -8.32 11.18
CA VAL A 96 7.55 -7.25 10.65
C VAL A 96 8.39 -6.56 11.73
N LYS A 97 8.12 -6.78 13.03
CA LYS A 97 8.84 -6.16 14.14
C LYS A 97 10.18 -6.82 14.49
N THR A 98 10.52 -7.98 13.92
CA THR A 98 11.88 -8.55 13.97
C THR A 98 12.82 -7.84 13.01
#